data_AF-A0A7Y6PMM8-F1
#
_entry.id   AF-A0A7Y6PMM8-F1
#
_cell.length_a   1.000
_cell.length_b   1.000
_cell.length_c   1.000
_cell.angle_alpha   90.00
_cell.angle_beta   90.00
_cell.angle_gamma   90.00
#
_symmetry.space_group_name_H-M   'P 1'
#
loop_
_entity.id
_entity.type
_entity.pdbx_description
1 polymer ?
#
loop_
_entity_poly.entity_id
_entity_poly.type
_entity_poly.pdbx_seq_one_letter_code
_entity_poly.pdbx_strand_id
1 'polypeptide(L)' 'MCLICVELAKSKMTTKEARQAFREMREGMDRAHVGEVEAKIAELERQDENKP' A
#
# COMPACT_ATOMS: atom_id res chain seq x y z
N MET A 1 5.39 5.36 -8.89
CA MET A 1 5.25 3.95 -8.43
C MET A 1 6.37 3.67 -7.42
N CYS A 2 6.06 3.66 -6.11
CA CYS A 2 7.04 3.55 -5.02
C CYS A 2 7.41 2.08 -4.68
N LEU A 3 8.39 1.89 -3.78
CA LEU A 3 8.84 0.57 -3.32
C LEU A 3 7.67 -0.27 -2.77
N ILE A 4 6.79 0.35 -1.97
CA ILE A 4 5.59 -0.28 -1.40
C ILE A 4 4.68 -0.86 -2.48
N CYS A 5 4.46 -0.10 -3.56
CA CYS A 5 3.65 -0.54 -4.70
C CYS A 5 4.26 -1.75 -5.43
N VAL A 6 5.58 -1.83 -5.50
CA VAL A 6 6.31 -2.92 -6.17
C VAL A 6 6.31 -4.17 -5.31
N GLU A 7 6.48 -4.04 -4.01
CA GLU A 7 6.51 -5.19 -3.09
C GLU A 7 5.13 -5.77 -2.81
N LEU A 8 4.09 -4.93 -2.71
CA LEU A 8 2.69 -5.37 -2.71
C LEU A 8 2.33 -6.13 -3.98
N ALA A 9 2.70 -5.61 -5.16
CA ALA A 9 2.42 -6.25 -6.44
C ALA A 9 3.14 -7.60 -6.62
N LYS A 10 4.25 -7.82 -5.90
CA LYS A 10 5.00 -9.08 -5.88
C LYS A 10 4.55 -10.02 -4.76
N SER A 11 3.53 -9.65 -3.98
CA SER A 11 3.07 -10.37 -2.78
C SER A 11 4.20 -10.66 -1.79
N LYS A 12 5.21 -9.79 -1.75
CA LYS A 12 6.36 -9.89 -0.82
C LYS A 12 6.11 -9.18 0.51
N MET A 13 4.99 -8.48 0.60
CA MET A 13 4.59 -7.69 1.75
C MET A 13 3.09 -7.82 1.97
N THR A 14 2.67 -7.99 3.21
CA THR A 14 1.27 -8.01 3.63
C THR A 14 0.67 -6.60 3.56
N THR A 15 -0.66 -6.53 3.46
CA THR A 15 -1.40 -5.26 3.51
C THR A 15 -1.09 -4.44 4.78
N LYS A 16 -0.90 -5.12 5.93
CA LYS A 16 -0.50 -4.48 7.19
C LYS A 16 0.88 -3.86 7.16
N GLU A 17 1.89 -4.59 6.66
CA GLU A 17 3.26 -4.08 6.51
C GLU A 17 3.31 -2.90 5.54
N ALA A 18 2.56 -2.97 4.44
CA ALA A 18 2.46 -1.87 3.49
C ALA A 18 1.82 -0.62 4.10
N ARG A 19 0.81 -0.79 4.95
CA ARG A 19 0.18 0.31 5.70
C ARG A 19 1.17 0.95 6.69
N GLN A 20 2.02 0.16 7.32
CA GLN A 20 3.06 0.66 8.22
C GLN A 20 4.13 1.45 7.44
N ALA A 21 4.70 0.85 6.39
CA ALA A 21 5.69 1.51 5.54
C ALA A 21 5.13 2.80 4.91
N PHE A 22 3.86 2.79 4.49
CA PHE A 22 3.22 3.99 3.94
C PHE A 22 3.14 5.14 4.94
N ARG A 23 2.83 4.85 6.22
CA ARG A 23 2.78 5.89 7.27
C ARG A 23 4.15 6.55 7.47
N GLU A 24 5.22 5.78 7.42
CA GLU A 24 6.59 6.27 7.57
C GLU A 24 7.04 7.09 6.35
N MET A 25 6.61 6.73 5.14
CA MET A 25 7.04 7.39 3.90
C MET A 25 6.15 8.57 3.49
N ARG A 26 4.91 8.68 4.02
CA ARG A 26 3.89 9.64 3.56
C ARG A 26 4.36 11.10 3.57
N GLU A 27 5.20 11.47 4.53
CA GLU A 27 5.68 12.85 4.69
C GLU A 27 6.60 13.32 3.56
N GLY A 28 7.30 12.38 2.91
CA GLY A 28 8.17 12.66 1.76
C GLY A 28 7.51 12.46 0.40
N MET A 29 6.23 12.10 0.36
CA MET A 29 5.50 11.81 -0.87
C MET A 29 4.66 13.00 -1.32
N ASP A 30 4.53 13.18 -2.64
CA ASP A 30 3.59 14.15 -3.17
C ASP A 30 2.14 13.71 -2.89
N ARG A 31 1.23 14.68 -2.78
CA ARG A 31 -0.18 14.42 -2.42
C ARG A 31 -0.91 13.53 -3.42
N ALA A 32 -0.58 13.61 -4.71
CA ALA A 32 -1.22 12.78 -5.73
C ALA A 32 -0.82 11.32 -5.53
N HIS A 33 0.47 11.08 -5.31
CA HIS A 33 1.01 9.75 -5.08
C HIS A 33 0.58 9.16 -3.73
N VAL A 34 0.42 9.98 -2.69
CA VAL A 34 -0.20 9.55 -1.42
C VAL A 34 -1.59 8.95 -1.67
N GLY A 35 -2.43 9.63 -2.45
CA GLY A 35 -3.78 9.14 -2.77
C GLY A 35 -3.78 7.84 -3.58
N GLU A 36 -2.88 7.73 -4.56
CA GLU A 36 -2.73 6.49 -5.35
C GLU A 36 -2.32 5.29 -4.48
N VAL A 37 -1.32 5.46 -3.62
CA VAL A 37 -0.80 4.39 -2.78
C VAL A 37 -1.81 4.00 -1.71
N GLU A 38 -2.49 4.97 -1.11
CA GLU A 38 -3.54 4.72 -0.12
C GLU A 38 -4.73 3.96 -0.72
N ALA A 39 -5.20 4.37 -1.91
CA ALA A 39 -6.28 3.67 -2.62
C ALA A 39 -5.90 2.22 -2.95
N LYS A 40 -4.65 1.99 -3.35
CA LYS A 40 -4.15 0.66 -3.69
C LYS A 40 -4.01 -0.26 -2.47
N ILE A 41 -3.52 0.26 -1.34
CA ILE A 41 -3.47 -0.50 -0.08
C ILE A 41 -4.90 -0.86 0.37
N ALA A 42 -5.83 0.10 0.35
CA ALA A 42 -7.20 -0.13 0.75
C ALA A 42 -7.93 -1.16 -0.14
N GLU A 43 -7.65 -1.16 -1.45
CA GLU A 43 -8.18 -2.17 -2.36
C GLU A 43 -7.67 -3.58 -2.04
N LEU A 44 -6.37 -3.71 -1.75
CA LEU A 44 -5.79 -4.99 -1.37
C LEU A 44 -6.28 -5.47 0.00
N GLU A 45 -6.46 -4.56 0.98
CA GLU A 45 -7.06 -4.87 2.28
C GLU A 45 -8.46 -5.49 2.10
N ARG A 46 -9.30 -4.93 1.22
CA ARG A 46 -10.64 -5.48 0.90
C ARG A 46 -10.59 -6.84 0.21
N GLN A 47 -9.58 -7.08 -0.64
CA GLN A 47 -9.40 -8.35 -1.34
C GLN A 47 -8.90 -9.44 -0.39
N ASP A 48 -8.03 -9.10 0.56
CA ASP A 48 -7.56 -10.02 1.61
C ASP A 48 -8.68 -10.41 2.57
N GLU A 49 -9.55 -9.46 2.99
CA GLU A 49 -10.71 -9.75 3.87
C GLU A 49 -11.78 -10.63 3.21
N ASN A 50 -11.89 -10.58 1.88
CA ASN A 50 -12.85 -11.39 1.11
C ASN A 50 -12.29 -12.75 0.66
N LYS A 51 -11.09 -13.13 1.10
CA LYS A 51 -10.52 -14.44 0.83
C LYS A 51 -11.10 -15.44 1.86
N PRO A 52 -11.89 -16.46 1.43
CA PRO A 52 -12.54 -17.41 2.33
C PRO A 52 -11.56 -18.28 3.10
#